data_AF-A0AA48QZD5-F1
#
_entry.id   AF-A0AA48QZD5-F1
#
_cell.length_a   1.000
_cell.length_b   1.000
_cell.length_c   1.000
_cell.angle_alpha   90.00
_cell.angle_beta   90.00
_cell.angle_gamma   90.00
#
_symmetry.space_group_name_H-M   'P 1'
#
loop_
_entity.id
_entity.type
_entity.pdbx_description
1 polymer ?
#
loop_
_entity_poly.entity_id
_entity_poly.type
_entity_poly.pdbx_seq_one_letter_code
_entity_poly.pdbx_strand_id
1 'polypeptide(L)'
;MVSGISVYGSREQKKVEAIRAENQINEAPNLSDRSDKIGEEGKGDSDKIGQANGVDNREVANDHEGIVEKTASSGDEQAIKQKEEPIQPEVEPEKEEATIEEPIIEEGIIEETTIEEPIIEEVIVEEPVIEDVPVEPEPAEPEFIEPEVVPVPFAEPSPLMESFSDIFINEKSDIVKKPTTVKEFEAILLHMCVTDTLTYSIVYEGTNFDELLTAETQAKIAKAFDLVFNKYPEYMSFTNRMTYKAKGGSDQVTLTFILSSETGMDEATLIQYREAFFVESMEIVSGLKASGKIYDGQSDREKALILFDWVVQNTEYDNNFAAESYTGYGVYANGLGVCQGYTAAYNALSKCAGLRVEGVGGVADGVDHIWTRALFAGDNMYIDATWGDSYANSDQVNYDYFLVDGDVLATSHTW
;
A
#
# COMPACT_ATOMS: atom_id res chain seq x y z
N MET A 1 15.71 31.16 8.03
CA MET A 1 14.54 30.90 7.14
C MET A 1 13.90 29.57 7.54
N VAL A 2 12.61 29.38 7.28
CA VAL A 2 11.92 28.09 7.44
C VAL A 2 11.27 27.76 6.09
N SER A 3 11.59 26.60 5.51
CA SER A 3 10.80 26.02 4.41
C SER A 3 10.36 24.62 4.79
N GLY A 4 9.15 24.26 4.37
CA GLY A 4 8.56 22.93 4.59
C GLY A 4 8.18 22.32 3.25
N ILE A 5 8.56 21.06 3.04
CA ILE A 5 8.21 20.29 1.85
C ILE A 5 7.62 18.95 2.31
N SER A 6 6.52 18.56 1.66
CA SER A 6 5.85 17.28 1.88
C SER A 6 6.18 16.32 0.74
N VAL A 7 6.51 15.09 1.11
CA VAL A 7 6.73 13.94 0.24
C VAL A 7 5.70 12.88 0.64
N TYR A 8 5.03 12.32 -0.36
CA TYR A 8 3.99 11.32 -0.19
C TYR A 8 4.48 10.00 -0.78
N GLY A 9 3.97 8.87 -0.28
CA GLY A 9 4.17 7.58 -0.93
C GLY A 9 3.56 7.57 -2.33
N SER A 10 3.62 6.44 -3.04
CA SER A 10 2.90 6.30 -4.32
C SER A 10 1.47 6.84 -4.18
N ARG A 11 1.01 7.60 -5.19
CA ARG A 11 -0.13 8.54 -5.14
C ARG A 11 -1.48 7.82 -5.17
N GLU A 12 -1.65 6.81 -4.33
CA GLU A 12 -2.91 6.11 -4.08
C GLU A 12 -4.07 7.10 -3.82
N GLN A 13 -3.81 8.24 -3.18
CA GLN A 13 -4.89 9.09 -2.67
C GLN A 13 -5.33 10.26 -3.55
N LYS A 14 -4.54 10.71 -4.54
CA LYS A 14 -4.96 11.87 -5.37
C LYS A 14 -6.10 11.57 -6.35
N LYS A 15 -6.43 10.30 -6.60
CA LYS A 15 -7.59 9.92 -7.43
C LYS A 15 -8.87 9.70 -6.63
N VAL A 16 -8.79 9.44 -5.32
CA VAL A 16 -9.97 9.16 -4.49
C VAL A 16 -10.84 10.41 -4.28
N GLU A 17 -10.25 11.60 -4.18
CA GLU A 17 -11.01 12.86 -4.17
C GLU A 17 -11.71 13.14 -5.52
N ALA A 18 -11.12 12.70 -6.64
CA ALA A 18 -11.72 12.83 -7.97
C ALA A 18 -12.90 11.86 -8.16
N ILE A 19 -12.78 10.62 -7.69
CA ILE A 19 -13.87 9.62 -7.70
C ILE A 19 -15.01 10.05 -6.76
N ARG A 20 -14.69 10.70 -5.62
CA ARG A 20 -15.68 11.27 -4.70
C ARG A 20 -16.48 12.42 -5.33
N ALA A 21 -15.86 13.21 -6.20
CA ALA A 21 -16.53 14.29 -6.93
C ALA A 21 -17.43 13.77 -8.05
N GLU A 22 -17.01 12.73 -8.79
CA GLU A 22 -17.83 12.15 -9.87
C GLU A 22 -19.05 11.37 -9.37
N ASN A 23 -18.93 10.68 -8.22
CA ASN A 23 -20.04 9.90 -7.65
C ASN A 23 -21.06 10.74 -6.86
N GLN A 24 -20.73 11.97 -6.44
CA GLN A 24 -21.70 12.86 -5.77
C GLN A 24 -22.60 13.65 -6.73
N ILE A 25 -22.27 13.68 -8.03
CA ILE A 25 -23.09 14.38 -9.04
C ILE A 25 -24.23 13.49 -9.57
N ASN A 26 -24.14 12.16 -9.34
CA ASN A 26 -25.07 11.18 -9.91
C ASN A 26 -26.12 10.59 -8.96
N GLU A 27 -26.21 11.02 -7.70
CA GLU A 27 -27.26 10.53 -6.81
C GLU A 27 -28.01 11.63 -6.03
N ALA A 28 -29.25 11.85 -6.45
CA ALA A 28 -30.34 12.28 -5.60
C ALA A 28 -31.65 11.61 -6.09
N PRO A 29 -32.66 11.42 -5.23
CA PRO A 29 -32.68 10.34 -4.25
C PRO A 29 -33.95 9.47 -4.40
N ASN A 30 -33.90 8.21 -3.98
CA ASN A 30 -35.12 7.54 -3.52
C ASN A 30 -34.79 6.29 -2.70
N LEU A 31 -35.26 6.25 -1.45
CA LEU A 31 -36.20 5.23 -0.96
C LEU A 31 -36.40 5.40 0.56
N SER A 32 -37.54 6.00 0.90
CA SER A 32 -38.22 5.79 2.17
C SER A 32 -38.87 4.40 2.21
N ASP A 33 -39.03 3.89 3.43
CA ASP A 33 -39.92 2.81 3.85
C ASP A 33 -39.52 1.37 3.50
N ARG A 34 -39.04 0.64 4.53
CA ARG A 34 -39.77 -0.50 5.13
C ARG A 34 -38.99 -1.07 6.32
N SER A 35 -39.29 -0.56 7.51
CA SER A 35 -39.21 -1.34 8.75
C SER A 35 -40.56 -2.00 9.02
N ASP A 36 -40.50 -3.10 9.77
CA ASP A 36 -41.60 -3.85 10.39
C ASP A 36 -42.23 -4.97 9.55
N LYS A 37 -41.85 -6.22 9.90
CA LYS A 37 -42.77 -7.14 10.60
C LYS A 37 -42.16 -8.53 10.93
N ILE A 38 -42.29 -8.88 12.22
CA ILE A 38 -42.61 -10.21 12.79
C ILE A 38 -41.45 -11.24 12.76
N GLY A 39 -41.05 -11.94 13.82
CA GLY A 39 -41.68 -12.24 15.12
C GLY A 39 -41.37 -13.71 15.47
N GLU A 40 -41.05 -13.96 16.74
CA GLU A 40 -40.62 -15.24 17.34
C GLU A 40 -41.60 -16.42 17.19
N GLU A 41 -41.04 -17.64 17.22
CA GLU A 41 -41.39 -18.79 18.10
C GLU A 41 -41.31 -20.16 17.39
N GLY A 42 -40.75 -21.17 18.08
CA GLY A 42 -41.11 -22.58 17.86
C GLY A 42 -40.04 -23.64 18.09
N LYS A 43 -39.91 -24.14 19.33
CA LYS A 43 -39.28 -25.44 19.70
C LYS A 43 -40.05 -26.63 19.10
N GLY A 44 -39.36 -27.71 18.77
CA GLY A 44 -39.96 -29.03 18.51
C GLY A 44 -38.92 -30.12 18.21
N ASP A 45 -39.16 -31.32 18.73
CA ASP A 45 -38.19 -32.32 19.17
C ASP A 45 -38.18 -33.60 18.30
N SER A 46 -37.08 -34.37 18.39
CA SER A 46 -36.97 -35.84 18.31
C SER A 46 -36.98 -36.65 16.98
N ASP A 47 -35.91 -37.43 16.84
CA ASP A 47 -35.81 -38.88 16.55
C ASP A 47 -36.25 -39.53 15.21
N LYS A 48 -35.23 -40.12 14.54
CA LYS A 48 -35.07 -41.57 14.21
C LYS A 48 -35.35 -42.15 12.80
N ILE A 49 -34.31 -42.88 12.32
CA ILE A 49 -34.26 -44.22 11.66
C ILE A 49 -33.83 -44.31 10.17
N GLY A 50 -32.78 -45.14 9.96
CA GLY A 50 -32.62 -46.08 8.82
C GLY A 50 -31.42 -45.79 7.89
N GLN A 51 -30.18 -46.23 8.14
CA GLN A 51 -29.61 -47.58 7.91
C GLN A 51 -29.95 -48.23 6.55
N ALA A 52 -28.95 -48.35 5.65
CA ALA A 52 -28.16 -49.58 5.41
C ALA A 52 -27.80 -49.89 3.92
N ASN A 53 -26.59 -50.46 3.77
CA ASN A 53 -26.04 -51.29 2.68
C ASN A 53 -25.48 -50.55 1.44
N GLY A 54 -24.22 -50.68 1.01
CA GLY A 54 -23.21 -51.73 1.22
C GLY A 54 -23.04 -52.57 -0.07
N VAL A 55 -21.80 -52.66 -0.60
CA VAL A 55 -21.13 -53.81 -1.25
C VAL A 55 -20.01 -53.33 -2.21
N ASP A 56 -18.79 -53.29 -1.67
CA ASP A 56 -17.59 -54.07 -2.06
C ASP A 56 -17.47 -54.68 -3.49
N ASN A 57 -16.40 -54.37 -4.24
CA ASN A 57 -15.31 -55.33 -4.57
C ASN A 57 -14.27 -54.84 -5.60
N ARG A 58 -13.01 -55.03 -5.19
CA ARG A 58 -11.84 -55.63 -5.90
C ARG A 58 -10.87 -54.80 -6.74
N GLU A 59 -9.66 -54.77 -6.15
CA GLU A 59 -8.32 -54.84 -6.75
C GLU A 59 -8.19 -55.74 -8.00
N VAL A 60 -7.35 -55.29 -8.94
CA VAL A 60 -6.42 -56.16 -9.67
C VAL A 60 -5.12 -55.37 -9.92
N ALA A 61 -4.03 -55.84 -9.30
CA ALA A 61 -2.66 -55.54 -9.71
C ALA A 61 -2.26 -56.44 -10.88
N ASN A 62 -1.35 -55.97 -11.75
CA ASN A 62 -0.35 -56.83 -12.38
C ASN A 62 0.82 -56.01 -12.94
N ASP A 63 2.00 -56.47 -12.56
CA ASP A 63 3.33 -56.09 -12.99
C ASP A 63 3.60 -56.44 -14.46
N HIS A 64 4.54 -55.72 -15.10
CA HIS A 64 5.67 -56.37 -15.78
C HIS A 64 6.79 -55.36 -16.13
N GLU A 65 7.92 -55.57 -15.45
CA GLU A 65 9.32 -55.63 -15.91
C GLU A 65 9.77 -54.89 -17.18
N GLY A 66 10.97 -54.29 -17.05
CA GLY A 66 11.69 -53.57 -18.11
C GLY A 66 12.71 -54.41 -18.88
N ILE A 67 13.46 -53.72 -19.76
CA ILE A 67 14.76 -54.02 -20.41
C ILE A 67 15.16 -52.69 -21.10
N VAL A 68 16.13 -51.89 -20.64
CA VAL A 68 17.61 -51.97 -20.80
C VAL A 68 18.13 -51.60 -22.21
N GLU A 69 18.82 -50.45 -22.24
CA GLU A 69 19.96 -50.00 -23.08
C GLU A 69 19.95 -50.11 -24.61
N LYS A 70 20.27 -49.01 -25.31
CA LYS A 70 21.65 -48.72 -25.79
C LYS A 70 21.76 -47.41 -26.58
N THR A 71 23.01 -46.97 -26.63
CA THR A 71 23.61 -45.69 -26.94
C THR A 71 23.95 -45.46 -28.42
N ALA A 72 24.06 -44.17 -28.76
CA ALA A 72 25.06 -43.51 -29.62
C ALA A 72 24.99 -43.53 -31.17
N SER A 73 24.97 -42.29 -31.70
CA SER A 73 25.94 -41.70 -32.66
C SER A 73 25.75 -41.80 -34.18
N SER A 74 26.05 -40.65 -34.82
CA SER A 74 26.40 -40.35 -36.23
C SER A 74 25.29 -40.54 -37.27
N GLY A 75 25.04 -39.63 -38.22
CA GLY A 75 25.92 -38.68 -38.90
C GLY A 75 25.90 -38.99 -40.40
N ASP A 76 25.58 -37.97 -41.20
CA ASP A 76 25.75 -37.83 -42.67
C ASP A 76 24.53 -37.92 -43.60
N GLU A 77 24.15 -36.72 -44.04
CA GLU A 77 23.83 -36.23 -45.39
C GLU A 77 23.25 -37.17 -46.46
N GLN A 78 22.11 -36.75 -47.04
CA GLN A 78 22.10 -36.35 -48.46
C GLN A 78 20.81 -35.59 -48.86
N ALA A 79 21.04 -34.54 -49.65
CA ALA A 79 20.09 -33.58 -50.16
C ALA A 79 19.18 -34.13 -51.27
N ILE A 80 17.92 -33.69 -51.29
CA ILE A 80 17.08 -33.68 -52.50
C ILE A 80 16.50 -32.27 -52.67
N LYS A 81 16.92 -31.63 -53.77
CA LYS A 81 16.41 -30.36 -54.30
C LYS A 81 14.98 -30.55 -54.82
N GLN A 82 14.05 -29.67 -54.46
CA GLN A 82 12.91 -29.34 -55.31
C GLN A 82 12.82 -27.82 -55.49
N LYS A 83 12.47 -27.46 -56.72
CA LYS A 83 12.55 -26.13 -57.33
C LYS A 83 11.47 -25.20 -56.79
N GLU A 84 11.87 -23.95 -56.53
CA GLU A 84 11.02 -22.79 -56.35
C GLU A 84 10.52 -22.29 -57.73
N GLU A 85 9.22 -21.98 -57.83
CA GLU A 85 8.63 -21.16 -58.89
C GLU A 85 8.41 -19.73 -58.35
N PRO A 86 8.58 -18.68 -59.19
CA PRO A 86 8.65 -17.30 -58.72
C PRO A 86 7.26 -16.69 -58.46
N ILE A 87 7.10 -16.12 -57.27
CA ILE A 87 5.95 -15.31 -56.84
C ILE A 87 6.08 -13.91 -57.47
N GLN A 88 5.03 -13.46 -58.15
CA GLN A 88 4.93 -12.10 -58.72
C GLN A 88 4.67 -11.07 -57.60
N PRO A 89 5.15 -9.83 -57.73
CA PRO A 89 5.01 -8.82 -56.69
C PRO A 89 3.54 -8.35 -56.61
N GLU A 90 2.95 -8.52 -55.43
CA GLU A 90 1.62 -8.01 -55.09
C GLU A 90 1.70 -6.49 -54.87
N VAL A 91 0.82 -5.78 -55.55
CA VAL A 91 0.74 -4.31 -55.60
C VAL A 91 0.02 -3.82 -54.35
N GLU A 92 0.66 -2.92 -53.60
CA GLU A 92 0.04 -2.19 -52.48
C GLU A 92 -1.17 -1.39 -52.97
N PRO A 93 -2.35 -1.47 -52.32
CA PRO A 93 -3.41 -0.52 -52.58
C PRO A 93 -3.10 0.83 -51.91
N GLU A 94 -3.08 1.87 -52.73
CA GLU A 94 -2.96 3.28 -52.34
C GLU A 94 -4.05 3.66 -51.31
N LYS A 95 -3.62 4.42 -50.29
CA LYS A 95 -4.52 5.07 -49.31
C LYS A 95 -5.39 6.11 -50.03
N GLU A 96 -6.70 5.88 -50.07
CA GLU A 96 -7.68 6.97 -50.20
C GLU A 96 -7.73 7.73 -48.87
N GLU A 97 -7.28 8.99 -48.88
CA GLU A 97 -7.55 9.95 -47.81
C GLU A 97 -9.05 10.25 -47.78
N ALA A 98 -9.74 9.78 -46.74
CA ALA A 98 -11.07 10.25 -46.40
C ALA A 98 -10.94 11.67 -45.83
N THR A 99 -11.39 12.68 -46.59
CA THR A 99 -11.66 14.02 -46.07
C THR A 99 -12.79 13.95 -45.06
N ILE A 100 -12.47 14.09 -43.78
CA ILE A 100 -13.45 14.27 -42.71
C ILE A 100 -13.79 15.77 -42.71
N GLU A 101 -15.02 16.11 -43.10
CA GLU A 101 -15.56 17.45 -42.88
C GLU A 101 -15.66 17.71 -41.36
N GLU A 102 -15.03 18.78 -40.89
CA GLU A 102 -15.15 19.25 -39.51
C GLU A 102 -16.61 19.65 -39.23
N PRO A 103 -17.22 19.21 -38.11
CA PRO A 103 -18.54 19.69 -37.74
C PRO A 103 -18.46 21.16 -37.30
N ILE A 104 -19.25 21.99 -37.97
CA ILE A 104 -19.47 23.40 -37.63
C ILE A 104 -20.14 23.44 -36.25
N ILE A 105 -19.46 23.99 -35.25
CA ILE A 105 -20.05 24.29 -33.94
C ILE A 105 -20.80 25.62 -34.10
N GLU A 106 -22.13 25.57 -34.07
CA GLU A 106 -22.96 26.78 -33.86
C GLU A 106 -22.73 27.26 -32.42
N GLU A 107 -22.11 28.42 -32.27
CA GLU A 107 -22.07 29.13 -30.98
C GLU A 107 -23.50 29.53 -30.59
N GLY A 108 -24.06 28.80 -29.63
CA GLY A 108 -25.29 29.17 -28.95
C GLY A 108 -25.09 30.47 -28.17
N ILE A 109 -25.81 31.51 -28.56
CA ILE A 109 -25.91 32.79 -27.85
C ILE A 109 -26.48 32.50 -26.45
N ILE A 110 -25.68 32.74 -25.42
CA ILE A 110 -26.14 32.77 -24.04
C ILE A 110 -26.83 34.12 -23.83
N GLU A 111 -28.16 34.11 -23.68
CA GLU A 111 -28.88 35.28 -23.17
C GLU A 111 -28.50 35.47 -21.69
N GLU A 112 -27.88 36.59 -21.36
CA GLU A 112 -27.66 37.02 -19.97
C GLU A 112 -29.02 37.24 -19.30
N THR A 113 -29.45 36.28 -18.47
CA THR A 113 -30.53 36.50 -17.52
C THR A 113 -29.98 37.32 -16.35
N THR A 114 -30.35 38.59 -16.29
CA THR A 114 -30.15 39.46 -15.12
C THR A 114 -30.86 38.87 -13.91
N ILE A 115 -30.09 38.47 -12.90
CA ILE A 115 -30.60 38.12 -11.59
C ILE A 115 -30.75 39.44 -10.82
N GLU A 116 -31.99 39.83 -10.51
CA GLU A 116 -32.26 40.93 -9.57
C GLU A 116 -31.88 40.46 -8.15
N GLU A 117 -31.00 41.22 -7.50
CA GLU A 117 -30.65 41.00 -6.08
C GLU A 117 -31.87 41.26 -5.18
N PRO A 118 -32.16 40.41 -4.18
CA PRO A 118 -33.22 40.68 -3.23
C PRO A 118 -32.83 41.82 -2.27
N ILE A 119 -33.70 42.82 -2.16
CA ILE A 119 -33.61 43.93 -1.21
C ILE A 119 -33.78 43.36 0.21
N ILE A 120 -32.74 43.47 1.03
CA ILE A 120 -32.80 43.10 2.46
C ILE A 120 -33.24 44.36 3.23
N GLU A 121 -34.39 44.29 3.92
CA GLU A 121 -34.80 45.34 4.86
C GLU A 121 -33.87 45.33 6.08
N GLU A 122 -33.22 46.47 6.36
CA GLU A 122 -32.41 46.67 7.55
C GLU A 122 -33.28 46.62 8.81
N VAL A 123 -33.06 45.62 9.66
CA VAL A 123 -33.58 45.59 11.03
C VAL A 123 -32.64 46.43 11.89
N ILE A 124 -33.10 47.60 12.33
CA ILE A 124 -32.40 48.45 13.30
C ILE A 124 -32.42 47.73 14.66
N VAL A 125 -31.26 47.25 15.11
CA VAL A 125 -31.06 46.75 16.47
C VAL A 125 -30.46 47.89 17.28
N GLU A 126 -31.18 48.38 18.29
CA GLU A 126 -30.65 49.36 19.24
C GLU A 126 -29.54 48.70 20.09
N GLU A 127 -28.35 49.30 20.10
CA GLU A 127 -27.22 48.85 20.94
C GLU A 127 -27.50 49.14 22.42
N PRO A 128 -27.22 48.20 23.34
CA PRO A 128 -27.29 48.48 24.76
C PRO A 128 -26.10 49.36 25.19
N VAL A 129 -26.39 50.41 25.95
CA VAL A 129 -25.39 51.27 26.60
C VAL A 129 -24.62 50.47 27.65
N ILE A 130 -23.32 50.28 27.43
CA ILE A 130 -22.40 49.64 28.37
C ILE A 130 -21.84 50.72 29.29
N GLU A 131 -22.01 50.58 30.61
CA GLU A 131 -21.34 51.43 31.61
C GLU A 131 -19.84 51.10 31.68
N ASP A 132 -19.01 52.14 31.68
CA ASP A 132 -17.55 52.05 31.75
C ASP A 132 -17.08 51.34 33.05
N VAL A 133 -16.51 50.15 32.89
CA VAL A 133 -15.75 49.45 33.94
C VAL A 133 -14.30 49.98 33.93
N PRO A 134 -13.65 50.25 35.08
CA PRO A 134 -12.29 50.79 35.10
C PRO A 134 -11.30 49.77 34.52
N VAL A 135 -10.47 50.22 33.58
CA VAL A 135 -9.37 49.46 32.98
C VAL A 135 -8.26 49.28 34.02
N GLU A 136 -8.03 48.06 34.50
CA GLU A 136 -6.80 47.70 35.20
C GLU A 136 -5.64 47.61 34.18
N PRO A 137 -4.40 48.00 34.55
CA PRO A 137 -3.28 47.96 33.63
C PRO A 137 -2.96 46.52 33.22
N GLU A 138 -2.86 46.27 31.91
CA GLU A 138 -2.52 44.95 31.37
C GLU A 138 -1.17 44.46 31.92
N PRO A 139 -1.05 43.17 32.29
CA PRO A 139 0.22 42.60 32.68
C PRO A 139 1.16 42.56 31.48
N ALA A 140 2.43 42.89 31.70
CA ALA A 140 3.46 42.84 30.67
C ALA A 140 3.48 41.45 29.99
N GLU A 141 3.47 41.45 28.65
CA GLU A 141 3.58 40.22 27.86
C GLU A 141 4.84 39.44 28.25
N PRO A 142 4.75 38.12 28.48
CA PRO A 142 5.92 37.32 28.80
C PRO A 142 6.84 37.26 27.57
N GLU A 143 8.13 37.57 27.75
CA GLU A 143 9.15 37.35 26.74
C GLU A 143 9.12 35.89 26.27
N PHE A 144 8.81 35.68 25.00
CA PHE A 144 8.79 34.35 24.37
C PHE A 144 10.23 33.88 24.17
N ILE A 145 10.75 33.12 25.13
CA ILE A 145 12.03 32.42 25.00
C ILE A 145 11.83 31.28 24.00
N GLU A 146 12.48 31.35 22.83
CA GLU A 146 12.50 30.22 21.89
C GLU A 146 13.04 28.97 22.63
N PRO A 147 12.34 27.82 22.59
CA PRO A 147 12.82 26.63 23.27
C PRO A 147 14.17 26.22 22.67
N GLU A 148 15.16 26.09 23.55
CA GLU A 148 16.47 25.53 23.23
C GLU A 148 16.26 24.14 22.62
N VAL A 149 16.80 23.93 21.41
CA VAL A 149 16.74 22.63 20.74
C VAL A 149 17.68 21.67 21.47
N VAL A 150 17.14 21.01 22.49
CA VAL A 150 17.82 19.90 23.15
C VAL A 150 17.83 18.74 22.15
N PRO A 151 18.99 18.16 21.80
CA PRO A 151 19.02 16.95 21.01
C PRO A 151 18.24 15.87 21.77
N VAL A 152 17.14 15.41 21.19
CA VAL A 152 16.34 14.32 21.74
C VAL A 152 17.28 13.11 21.85
N PRO A 153 17.51 12.57 23.06
CA PRO A 153 18.31 11.36 23.19
C PRO A 153 17.62 10.25 22.40
N PHE A 154 18.40 9.49 21.63
CA PHE A 154 17.92 8.31 20.90
C PHE A 154 17.04 7.49 21.84
N ALA A 155 15.74 7.40 21.55
CA ALA A 155 14.87 6.47 22.24
C ALA A 155 15.42 5.08 21.93
N GLU A 156 15.91 4.38 22.95
CA GLU A 156 16.29 2.99 22.76
C GLU A 156 15.01 2.21 22.42
N PRO A 157 15.03 1.40 21.34
CA PRO A 157 13.86 0.61 20.97
C PRO A 157 13.42 -0.23 22.17
N SER A 158 12.11 -0.31 22.41
CA SER A 158 11.54 -1.23 23.39
C SER A 158 12.11 -2.65 23.15
N PRO A 159 12.37 -3.49 24.18
CA PRO A 159 12.84 -4.86 23.99
C PRO A 159 11.97 -5.71 23.04
N LEU A 160 10.67 -5.37 22.94
CA LEU A 160 9.75 -5.96 21.97
C LEU A 160 10.08 -5.51 20.54
N MET A 161 10.43 -4.23 20.38
CA MET A 161 10.80 -3.59 19.12
C MET A 161 12.17 -4.01 18.60
N GLU A 162 13.14 -4.30 19.47
CA GLU A 162 14.43 -4.89 19.07
C GLU A 162 14.21 -6.23 18.37
N SER A 163 13.37 -7.10 18.94
CA SER A 163 13.00 -8.38 18.31
C SER A 163 12.25 -8.21 16.99
N PHE A 164 11.43 -7.16 16.85
CA PHE A 164 10.73 -6.87 15.60
C PHE A 164 11.69 -6.41 14.50
N SER A 165 12.63 -5.53 14.83
CA SER A 165 13.58 -4.98 13.87
C SER A 165 14.43 -6.07 13.20
N ASP A 166 14.90 -7.06 13.96
CA ASP A 166 15.70 -8.17 13.43
C ASP A 166 14.90 -9.10 12.51
N ILE A 167 13.57 -9.16 12.67
CA ILE A 167 12.67 -9.96 11.81
C ILE A 167 12.34 -9.19 10.52
N PHE A 168 11.99 -7.91 10.64
CA PHE A 168 11.38 -7.18 9.54
C PHE A 168 12.35 -6.34 8.71
N ILE A 169 13.45 -5.86 9.31
CA ILE A 169 14.47 -5.04 8.66
C ILE A 169 15.83 -5.73 8.77
N ASN A 170 16.19 -6.45 7.71
CA ASN A 170 17.47 -7.16 7.63
C ASN A 170 18.68 -6.23 7.35
N GLU A 171 18.44 -4.96 6.99
CA GLU A 171 19.47 -4.01 6.58
C GLU A 171 19.94 -3.15 7.77
N LYS A 172 21.05 -3.55 8.39
CA LYS A 172 21.75 -2.71 9.37
C LYS A 172 22.63 -1.72 8.60
N SER A 173 22.17 -0.47 8.49
CA SER A 173 22.92 0.61 7.85
C SER A 173 23.50 1.57 8.89
N ASP A 174 24.77 1.92 8.74
CA ASP A 174 25.41 2.90 9.62
C ASP A 174 24.80 4.29 9.40
N ILE A 175 24.29 4.88 10.47
CA ILE A 175 23.71 6.23 10.41
C ILE A 175 24.83 7.25 10.28
N VAL A 176 24.82 7.98 9.16
CA VAL A 176 25.79 9.04 8.89
C VAL A 176 25.29 10.36 9.48
N LYS A 177 26.19 11.11 10.13
CA LYS A 177 25.86 12.37 10.81
C LYS A 177 25.39 13.49 9.87
N LYS A 178 25.81 13.46 8.60
CA LYS A 178 25.50 14.46 7.56
C LYS A 178 25.20 13.71 6.23
N PRO A 179 24.02 13.09 6.09
CA PRO A 179 23.67 12.35 4.88
C PRO A 179 23.59 13.29 3.68
N THR A 180 24.07 12.83 2.53
CA THR A 180 24.05 13.58 1.26
C THR A 180 23.63 12.73 0.07
N THR A 181 23.51 11.42 0.27
CA THR A 181 23.13 10.43 -0.73
C THR A 181 21.80 9.77 -0.39
N VAL A 182 21.14 9.19 -1.40
CA VAL A 182 19.86 8.48 -1.23
C VAL A 182 19.99 7.39 -0.16
N LYS A 183 21.03 6.55 -0.24
CA LYS A 183 21.27 5.45 0.70
C LYS A 183 21.46 5.92 2.14
N GLU A 184 22.09 7.07 2.36
CA GLU A 184 22.25 7.62 3.71
C GLU A 184 20.93 8.17 4.26
N PHE A 185 20.08 8.75 3.42
CA PHE A 185 18.71 9.13 3.82
C PHE A 185 17.83 7.91 4.08
N GLU A 186 17.94 6.85 3.26
CA GLU A 186 17.26 5.57 3.51
C GLU A 186 17.63 5.00 4.87
N ALA A 187 18.92 5.01 5.24
CA ALA A 187 19.39 4.53 6.53
C ALA A 187 18.75 5.28 7.72
N ILE A 188 18.51 6.59 7.57
CA ILE A 188 17.84 7.40 8.59
C ILE A 188 16.35 7.06 8.67
N LEU A 189 15.67 6.92 7.53
CA LEU A 189 14.25 6.55 7.49
C LEU A 189 14.03 5.15 8.07
N LEU A 190 14.92 4.19 7.77
CA LEU A 190 14.88 2.85 8.37
C LEU A 190 15.14 2.91 9.88
N HIS A 191 16.08 3.73 10.33
CA HIS A 191 16.28 3.94 11.75
C HIS A 191 15.02 4.48 12.42
N MET A 192 14.37 5.48 11.83
CA MET A 192 13.10 6.03 12.31
C MET A 192 12.00 4.96 12.41
N CYS A 193 11.92 4.04 11.44
CA CYS A 193 10.97 2.92 11.46
C CYS A 193 11.27 1.91 12.60
N VAL A 194 12.54 1.61 12.84
CA VAL A 194 12.97 0.63 13.86
C VAL A 194 12.81 1.17 15.28
N THR A 195 13.04 2.47 15.48
CA THR A 195 13.02 3.10 16.82
C THR A 195 11.72 3.81 17.14
N ASP A 196 10.71 3.70 16.25
CA ASP A 196 9.44 4.44 16.37
C ASP A 196 9.63 5.94 16.53
N THR A 197 10.72 6.47 15.99
CA THR A 197 11.03 7.90 16.05
C THR A 197 10.35 8.58 14.87
N LEU A 198 9.18 9.18 15.10
CA LEU A 198 8.45 9.89 14.04
C LEU A 198 9.07 11.24 13.67
N THR A 199 9.92 11.82 14.51
CA THR A 199 10.63 13.08 14.23
C THR A 199 12.13 12.92 14.40
N TYR A 200 12.91 13.20 13.37
CA TYR A 200 14.38 13.06 13.40
C TYR A 200 15.06 14.33 12.88
N SER A 201 16.00 14.88 13.66
CA SER A 201 16.70 16.12 13.31
C SER A 201 18.19 15.90 13.07
N ILE A 202 18.69 16.51 12.00
CA ILE A 202 20.08 16.43 11.56
C ILE A 202 20.67 17.84 11.52
N VAL A 203 21.83 18.01 12.12
CA VAL A 203 22.53 19.30 12.16
C VAL A 203 23.69 19.31 11.15
N TYR A 204 23.60 20.19 10.15
CA TYR A 204 24.65 20.45 9.17
C TYR A 204 25.44 21.69 9.55
N GLU A 205 26.47 21.51 10.39
CA GLU A 205 27.43 22.57 10.71
C GLU A 205 28.28 22.96 9.49
N GLY A 206 28.51 24.25 9.30
CA GLY A 206 29.31 24.80 8.20
C GLY A 206 28.62 24.80 6.84
N THR A 207 27.32 24.49 6.78
CA THR A 207 26.51 24.50 5.57
C THR A 207 25.40 25.53 5.72
N ASN A 208 25.18 26.34 4.69
CA ASN A 208 24.09 27.31 4.66
C ASN A 208 22.81 26.71 4.05
N PHE A 209 21.70 27.42 4.20
CA PHE A 209 20.38 26.97 3.79
C PHE A 209 20.27 26.64 2.29
N ASP A 210 20.76 27.53 1.42
CA ASP A 210 20.64 27.39 -0.04
C ASP A 210 21.55 26.28 -0.59
N GLU A 211 22.66 26.01 0.10
CA GLU A 211 23.58 24.92 -0.23
C GLU A 211 22.98 23.54 0.14
N LEU A 212 22.23 23.44 1.24
CA LEU A 212 21.64 22.18 1.66
C LEU A 212 20.37 21.85 0.86
N LEU A 213 19.43 22.79 0.76
CA LEU A 213 18.10 22.55 0.18
C LEU A 213 18.04 22.80 -1.34
N THR A 214 19.02 22.27 -2.06
CA THR A 214 18.98 22.24 -3.52
C THR A 214 17.90 21.27 -4.03
N ALA A 215 17.42 21.49 -5.25
CA ALA A 215 16.49 20.57 -5.90
C ALA A 215 17.05 19.13 -5.99
N GLU A 216 18.37 18.98 -6.11
CA GLU A 216 19.03 17.67 -6.11
C GLU A 216 18.91 16.98 -4.74
N THR A 217 19.18 17.69 -3.64
CA THR A 217 19.01 17.13 -2.29
C THR A 217 17.56 16.74 -2.04
N GLN A 218 16.61 17.60 -2.43
CA GLN A 218 15.17 17.33 -2.29
C GLN A 218 14.76 16.08 -3.07
N ALA A 219 15.27 15.90 -4.31
CA ALA A 219 15.01 14.72 -5.11
C ALA A 219 15.62 13.45 -4.49
N LYS A 220 16.81 13.52 -3.87
CA LYS A 220 17.41 12.40 -3.15
C LYS A 220 16.61 11.99 -1.92
N ILE A 221 16.12 12.97 -1.15
CA ILE A 221 15.24 12.75 0.00
C ILE A 221 13.95 12.07 -0.44
N ALA A 222 13.30 12.59 -1.50
CA ALA A 222 12.07 12.01 -2.02
C ALA A 222 12.28 10.56 -2.49
N LYS A 223 13.34 10.32 -3.27
CA LYS A 223 13.69 8.98 -3.73
C LYS A 223 13.99 8.01 -2.59
N ALA A 224 14.67 8.45 -1.54
CA ALA A 224 14.94 7.62 -0.36
C ALA A 224 13.64 7.23 0.34
N PHE A 225 12.71 8.18 0.49
CA PHE A 225 11.40 7.91 1.03
C PHE A 225 10.61 6.91 0.18
N ASP A 226 10.54 7.10 -1.13
CA ASP A 226 9.84 6.18 -2.05
C ASP A 226 10.40 4.74 -1.97
N LEU A 227 11.73 4.60 -1.86
CA LEU A 227 12.38 3.30 -1.73
C LEU A 227 12.01 2.60 -0.42
N VAL A 228 12.08 3.32 0.72
CA VAL A 228 11.72 2.74 2.03
C VAL A 228 10.22 2.45 2.10
N PHE A 229 9.40 3.38 1.62
CA PHE A 229 7.94 3.27 1.55
C PHE A 229 7.48 2.00 0.84
N ASN A 230 8.00 1.75 -0.36
CA ASN A 230 7.61 0.58 -1.14
C ASN A 230 8.21 -0.71 -0.58
N LYS A 231 9.48 -0.69 -0.16
CA LYS A 231 10.19 -1.91 0.24
C LYS A 231 9.71 -2.49 1.57
N TYR A 232 9.28 -1.63 2.50
CA TYR A 232 8.89 -2.00 3.87
C TYR A 232 7.44 -1.59 4.19
N PRO A 233 6.44 -2.10 3.44
CA PRO A 233 5.05 -1.68 3.59
C PRO A 233 4.49 -2.02 4.97
N GLU A 234 4.97 -3.09 5.62
CA GLU A 234 4.57 -3.44 6.99
C GLU A 234 4.87 -2.37 8.05
N TYR A 235 5.83 -1.46 7.78
CA TYR A 235 6.06 -0.26 8.58
C TYR A 235 5.43 0.97 7.94
N MET A 236 5.69 1.15 6.66
CA MET A 236 5.42 2.40 5.96
C MET A 236 3.94 2.60 5.62
N SER A 237 3.11 1.56 5.75
CA SER A 237 1.66 1.69 5.71
C SER A 237 1.11 2.59 6.83
N PHE A 238 1.76 2.60 8.00
CA PHE A 238 1.36 3.46 9.13
C PHE A 238 1.87 4.89 8.94
N THR A 239 3.08 5.05 8.42
CA THR A 239 3.74 6.35 8.21
C THR A 239 3.95 6.63 6.73
N ASN A 240 2.86 6.62 5.96
CA ASN A 240 2.87 6.76 4.49
C ASN A 240 3.09 8.21 3.99
N ARG A 241 3.30 9.17 4.90
CA ARG A 241 3.65 10.55 4.56
C ARG A 241 4.89 11.02 5.30
N MET A 242 5.83 11.63 4.58
CA MET A 242 6.97 12.33 5.14
C MET A 242 6.88 13.83 4.86
N THR A 243 7.11 14.64 5.87
CA THR A 243 7.43 16.06 5.67
C THR A 243 8.83 16.33 6.21
N TYR A 244 9.47 17.37 5.71
CA TYR A 244 10.68 17.87 6.35
C TYR A 244 10.70 19.38 6.42
N LYS A 245 11.36 19.88 7.46
CA LYS A 245 11.55 21.31 7.72
C LYS A 245 13.04 21.58 7.83
N ALA A 246 13.49 22.71 7.29
CA ALA A 246 14.83 23.21 7.58
C ALA A 246 14.76 24.52 8.37
N LYS A 247 15.52 24.62 9.46
CA LYS A 247 15.72 25.85 10.24
C LYS A 247 17.22 26.13 10.30
N GLY A 248 17.64 27.34 9.95
CA GLY A 248 19.06 27.68 9.95
C GLY A 248 19.40 29.05 9.35
N GLY A 249 20.71 29.34 9.35
CA GLY A 249 21.33 30.55 8.85
C GLY A 249 22.54 30.27 7.94
N SER A 250 23.57 31.13 7.99
CA SER A 250 24.75 31.01 7.13
C SER A 250 25.72 29.90 7.54
N ASP A 251 25.75 29.54 8.83
CA ASP A 251 26.83 28.72 9.41
C ASP A 251 26.34 27.36 9.90
N GLN A 252 25.02 27.16 9.98
CA GLN A 252 24.39 25.92 10.42
C GLN A 252 22.95 25.85 9.90
N VAL A 253 22.56 24.65 9.47
CA VAL A 253 21.18 24.29 9.15
C VAL A 253 20.80 23.01 9.84
N THR A 254 19.63 22.99 10.47
CA THR A 254 18.99 21.80 11.00
C THR A 254 17.89 21.34 10.06
N LEU A 255 17.99 20.11 9.57
CA LEU A 255 16.97 19.44 8.76
C LEU A 255 16.20 18.45 9.65
N THR A 256 14.90 18.63 9.77
CA THR A 256 14.01 17.82 10.61
C THR A 256 13.03 17.06 9.73
N PHE A 257 13.13 15.74 9.73
CA PHE A 257 12.17 14.81 9.11
C PHE A 257 11.03 14.52 10.08
N ILE A 258 9.81 14.41 9.55
CA ILE A 258 8.59 14.11 10.29
C ILE A 258 7.81 13.07 9.49
N LEU A 259 7.70 11.87 10.03
CA LEU A 259 6.86 10.79 9.53
C LEU A 259 5.45 10.89 10.14
N SER A 260 4.44 10.64 9.33
CA SER A 260 3.04 10.77 9.72
C SER A 260 2.14 9.95 8.80
N SER A 261 0.86 9.83 9.16
CA SER A 261 -0.15 9.24 8.28
C SER A 261 -0.83 10.28 7.40
N GLU A 262 -1.03 9.95 6.13
CA GLU A 262 -1.86 10.70 5.19
C GLU A 262 -3.34 10.70 5.60
N THR A 263 -3.81 9.62 6.25
CA THR A 263 -5.20 9.46 6.72
C THR A 263 -5.52 10.30 7.96
N GLY A 264 -4.52 10.98 8.54
CA GLY A 264 -4.68 11.88 9.68
C GLY A 264 -4.68 11.19 11.05
N MET A 265 -4.37 9.89 11.10
CA MET A 265 -4.17 9.15 12.35
C MET A 265 -3.07 9.81 13.19
N ASP A 266 -3.33 10.02 14.49
CA ASP A 266 -2.37 10.63 15.40
C ASP A 266 -1.24 9.67 15.80
N GLU A 267 -0.15 10.24 16.32
CA GLU A 267 1.06 9.50 16.68
C GLU A 267 0.80 8.38 17.70
N ALA A 268 -0.06 8.59 18.70
CA ALA A 268 -0.33 7.59 19.71
C ALA A 268 -1.09 6.40 19.11
N THR A 269 -2.10 6.67 18.27
CA THR A 269 -2.83 5.62 17.54
C THR A 269 -1.92 4.88 16.57
N LEU A 270 -1.04 5.59 15.84
CA LEU A 270 -0.08 4.96 14.92
C LEU A 270 0.85 3.98 15.62
N ILE A 271 1.41 4.37 16.77
CA ILE A 271 2.29 3.51 17.56
C ILE A 271 1.50 2.30 18.08
N GLN A 272 0.31 2.52 18.64
CA GLN A 272 -0.52 1.46 19.18
C GLN A 272 -0.93 0.43 18.12
N TYR A 273 -1.42 0.88 16.96
CA TYR A 273 -1.90 -0.03 15.90
C TYR A 273 -0.74 -0.78 15.26
N ARG A 274 0.42 -0.15 15.09
CA ARG A 274 1.62 -0.82 14.59
C ARG A 274 2.11 -1.90 15.56
N GLU A 275 2.17 -1.61 16.86
CA GLU A 275 2.54 -2.59 17.87
C GLU A 275 1.58 -3.78 17.87
N ALA A 276 0.27 -3.51 17.89
CA ALA A 276 -0.76 -4.54 17.81
C ALA A 276 -0.64 -5.40 16.54
N PHE A 277 -0.41 -4.76 15.38
CA PHE A 277 -0.23 -5.44 14.11
C PHE A 277 0.97 -6.40 14.09
N PHE A 278 2.12 -5.98 14.64
CA PHE A 278 3.30 -6.85 14.68
C PHE A 278 3.17 -7.99 15.70
N VAL A 279 2.54 -7.73 16.86
CA VAL A 279 2.19 -8.79 17.83
C VAL A 279 1.28 -9.82 17.18
N GLU A 280 0.19 -9.38 16.56
CA GLU A 280 -0.78 -10.24 15.88
C GLU A 280 -0.12 -11.06 14.75
N SER A 281 0.78 -10.46 13.96
CA SER A 281 1.55 -11.17 12.92
C SER A 281 2.31 -12.39 13.49
N MET A 282 2.96 -12.22 14.64
CA MET A 282 3.68 -13.31 15.31
C MET A 282 2.73 -14.35 15.88
N GLU A 283 1.59 -13.93 16.43
CA GLU A 283 0.56 -14.82 16.98
C GLU A 283 -0.09 -15.69 15.89
N ILE A 284 -0.45 -15.10 14.75
CA ILE A 284 -0.99 -15.81 13.58
C ILE A 284 0.01 -16.88 13.12
N VAL A 285 1.28 -16.52 12.87
CA VAL A 285 2.29 -17.49 12.43
C VAL A 285 2.55 -18.56 13.49
N SER A 286 2.54 -18.19 14.77
CA SER A 286 2.67 -19.15 15.87
C SER A 286 1.48 -20.13 15.92
N GLY A 287 0.26 -19.66 15.69
CA GLY A 287 -0.94 -20.49 15.57
C GLY A 287 -0.90 -21.43 14.37
N LEU A 288 -0.43 -20.95 13.21
CA LEU A 288 -0.21 -21.78 12.02
C LEU A 288 0.85 -22.87 12.28
N LYS A 289 1.89 -22.57 13.06
CA LYS A 289 2.88 -23.56 13.51
C LYS A 289 2.30 -24.57 14.50
N ALA A 290 1.57 -24.11 15.50
CA ALA A 290 0.96 -24.98 16.51
C ALA A 290 -0.09 -25.94 15.91
N SER A 291 -0.80 -25.51 14.87
CA SER A 291 -1.75 -26.35 14.12
C SER A 291 -1.08 -27.29 13.10
N GLY A 292 0.24 -27.21 12.91
CA GLY A 292 0.99 -28.03 11.96
C GLY A 292 0.80 -27.63 10.50
N LYS A 293 0.16 -26.49 10.21
CA LYS A 293 0.06 -25.95 8.84
C LYS A 293 1.43 -25.46 8.36
N ILE A 294 2.14 -24.74 9.21
CA ILE A 294 3.54 -24.31 8.98
C ILE A 294 4.48 -25.14 9.86
N TYR A 295 5.56 -25.68 9.30
CA TYR A 295 6.52 -26.47 10.06
C TYR A 295 7.94 -26.41 9.48
N ASP A 296 8.94 -26.81 10.29
CA ASP A 296 10.33 -26.82 9.87
C ASP A 296 10.57 -27.86 8.76
N GLY A 297 11.27 -27.45 7.70
CA GLY A 297 11.53 -28.29 6.52
C GLY A 297 10.44 -28.24 5.45
N GLN A 298 9.33 -27.52 5.70
CA GLN A 298 8.38 -27.15 4.65
C GLN A 298 9.02 -26.17 3.66
N SER A 299 8.69 -26.29 2.37
CA SER A 299 9.27 -25.40 1.36
C SER A 299 8.78 -23.96 1.55
N ASP A 300 9.62 -23.00 1.13
CA ASP A 300 9.25 -21.59 1.19
C ASP A 300 8.01 -21.27 0.36
N ARG A 301 7.82 -21.95 -0.78
CA ARG A 301 6.62 -21.82 -1.63
C ARG A 301 5.35 -22.30 -0.91
N GLU A 302 5.40 -23.42 -0.20
CA GLU A 302 4.24 -23.93 0.56
C GLU A 302 3.88 -23.00 1.73
N LYS A 303 4.88 -22.50 2.46
CA LYS A 303 4.66 -21.48 3.50
C LYS A 303 4.02 -20.23 2.90
N ALA A 304 4.56 -19.73 1.79
CA ALA A 304 4.05 -18.55 1.10
C ALA A 304 2.59 -18.71 0.67
N LEU A 305 2.20 -19.90 0.19
CA LEU A 305 0.83 -20.22 -0.22
C LEU A 305 -0.13 -20.22 0.97
N ILE A 306 0.25 -20.86 2.08
CA ILE A 306 -0.58 -20.90 3.30
C ILE A 306 -0.84 -19.48 3.83
N LEU A 307 0.18 -18.62 3.78
CA LEU A 307 0.05 -17.24 4.22
C LEU A 307 -0.78 -16.41 3.24
N PHE A 308 -0.70 -16.70 1.94
CA PHE A 308 -1.50 -16.04 0.91
C PHE A 308 -2.98 -16.37 1.10
N ASP A 309 -3.29 -17.66 1.24
CA ASP A 309 -4.63 -18.14 1.58
C ASP A 309 -5.16 -17.49 2.85
N TRP A 310 -4.31 -17.38 3.88
CA TRP A 310 -4.71 -16.76 5.14
C TRP A 310 -5.10 -15.28 4.93
N VAL A 311 -4.26 -14.48 4.26
CA VAL A 311 -4.57 -13.06 4.04
C VAL A 311 -5.83 -12.91 3.20
N VAL A 312 -5.91 -13.61 2.07
CA VAL A 312 -7.07 -13.51 1.16
C VAL A 312 -8.37 -13.97 1.83
N GLN A 313 -8.36 -15.02 2.64
CA GLN A 313 -9.57 -15.55 3.27
C GLN A 313 -10.01 -14.78 4.53
N ASN A 314 -9.15 -13.91 5.08
CA ASN A 314 -9.45 -13.13 6.30
C ASN A 314 -9.59 -11.64 6.02
N THR A 315 -9.64 -11.23 4.74
CA THR A 315 -9.72 -9.83 4.34
C THR A 315 -10.73 -9.65 3.22
N GLU A 316 -11.50 -8.57 3.28
CA GLU A 316 -12.29 -8.06 2.16
C GLU A 316 -11.77 -6.69 1.73
N TYR A 317 -11.84 -6.41 0.42
CA TYR A 317 -11.40 -5.12 -0.11
C TYR A 317 -12.30 -3.97 0.38
N ASP A 318 -11.70 -2.97 1.04
CA ASP A 318 -12.44 -1.84 1.59
C ASP A 318 -12.65 -0.72 0.56
N ASN A 319 -13.84 -0.72 -0.02
CA ASN A 319 -14.29 0.32 -0.94
C ASN A 319 -14.63 1.67 -0.26
N ASN A 320 -14.65 1.73 1.07
CA ASN A 320 -14.84 2.98 1.82
C ASN A 320 -13.52 3.68 2.15
N PHE A 321 -12.39 3.01 1.94
CA PHE A 321 -11.05 3.55 2.15
C PHE A 321 -10.85 4.11 3.58
N ALA A 322 -11.28 3.36 4.59
CA ALA A 322 -11.07 3.74 5.99
C ALA A 322 -9.57 3.88 6.29
N ALA A 323 -9.25 4.73 7.28
CA ALA A 323 -7.87 5.07 7.59
C ALA A 323 -7.01 3.83 7.90
N GLU A 324 -7.60 2.86 8.60
CA GLU A 324 -7.00 1.60 9.01
C GLU A 324 -6.79 0.64 7.83
N SER A 325 -7.60 0.72 6.77
CA SER A 325 -7.56 -0.18 5.61
C SER A 325 -6.28 -0.03 4.79
N TYR A 326 -5.62 1.12 4.89
CA TYR A 326 -4.29 1.36 4.31
C TYR A 326 -3.17 0.67 5.09
N THR A 327 -3.46 0.11 6.26
CA THR A 327 -2.48 -0.52 7.15
C THR A 327 -2.72 -2.02 7.27
N GLY A 328 -1.66 -2.78 7.59
CA GLY A 328 -1.83 -4.20 7.93
C GLY A 328 -2.67 -4.42 9.20
N TYR A 329 -2.83 -3.41 10.06
CA TYR A 329 -3.74 -3.47 11.21
C TYR A 329 -5.20 -3.62 10.78
N GLY A 330 -5.65 -2.85 9.77
CA GLY A 330 -7.02 -2.97 9.25
C GLY A 330 -7.33 -4.38 8.75
N VAL A 331 -6.35 -5.02 8.09
CA VAL A 331 -6.46 -6.39 7.60
C VAL A 331 -6.71 -7.37 8.75
N TYR A 332 -5.91 -7.34 9.82
CA TYR A 332 -6.09 -8.30 10.91
C TYR A 332 -7.24 -7.97 11.87
N ALA A 333 -7.40 -6.69 12.22
CA ALA A 333 -8.34 -6.28 13.26
C ALA A 333 -9.77 -6.13 12.73
N ASN A 334 -9.91 -5.64 11.49
CA ASN A 334 -11.21 -5.31 10.89
C ASN A 334 -11.59 -6.28 9.77
N GLY A 335 -10.67 -7.09 9.27
CA GLY A 335 -10.87 -7.91 8.06
C GLY A 335 -11.05 -7.05 6.82
N LEU A 336 -10.50 -5.83 6.82
CA LEU A 336 -10.70 -4.85 5.75
C LEU A 336 -9.36 -4.23 5.34
N GLY A 337 -9.09 -4.18 4.03
CA GLY A 337 -7.85 -3.63 3.52
C GLY A 337 -7.97 -3.02 2.13
N VAL A 338 -7.00 -2.18 1.78
CA VAL A 338 -6.66 -1.85 0.39
C VAL A 338 -5.27 -2.41 0.07
N CYS A 339 -4.77 -2.25 -1.16
CA CYS A 339 -3.53 -2.86 -1.61
C CYS A 339 -2.34 -2.69 -0.66
N GLN A 340 -2.20 -1.52 -0.04
CA GLN A 340 -1.19 -1.23 0.98
C GLN A 340 -1.34 -2.10 2.22
N GLY A 341 -2.57 -2.24 2.74
CA GLY A 341 -2.88 -3.10 3.88
C GLY A 341 -2.65 -4.59 3.58
N TYR A 342 -3.13 -5.08 2.43
CA TYR A 342 -2.91 -6.46 1.99
C TYR A 342 -1.43 -6.79 1.88
N THR A 343 -0.65 -5.94 1.22
CA THR A 343 0.79 -6.14 1.04
C THR A 343 1.54 -6.05 2.36
N ALA A 344 1.18 -5.09 3.22
CA ALA A 344 1.75 -4.96 4.57
C ALA A 344 1.52 -6.23 5.40
N ALA A 345 0.27 -6.73 5.44
CA ALA A 345 -0.10 -7.95 6.16
C ALA A 345 0.63 -9.18 5.62
N TYR A 346 0.59 -9.40 4.30
CA TYR A 346 1.26 -10.54 3.68
C TYR A 346 2.78 -10.53 3.92
N ASN A 347 3.42 -9.37 3.80
CA ASN A 347 4.84 -9.24 4.08
C ASN A 347 5.19 -9.50 5.54
N ALA A 348 4.37 -9.00 6.47
CA ALA A 348 4.61 -9.22 7.88
C ALA A 348 4.52 -10.71 8.24
N LEU A 349 3.46 -11.42 7.82
CA LEU A 349 3.33 -12.85 8.05
C LEU A 349 4.48 -13.64 7.40
N SER A 350 4.84 -13.28 6.18
CA SER A 350 5.94 -13.92 5.43
C SER A 350 7.26 -13.81 6.19
N LYS A 351 7.58 -12.62 6.69
CA LYS A 351 8.80 -12.37 7.47
C LYS A 351 8.78 -13.12 8.82
N CYS A 352 7.64 -13.14 9.52
CA CYS A 352 7.46 -13.95 10.73
C CYS A 352 7.61 -15.47 10.47
N ALA A 353 7.27 -15.94 9.26
CA ALA A 353 7.48 -17.33 8.83
C ALA A 353 8.90 -17.60 8.26
N GLY A 354 9.79 -16.61 8.32
CA GLY A 354 11.18 -16.70 7.86
C GLY A 354 11.35 -16.58 6.34
N LEU A 355 10.34 -16.10 5.62
CA LEU A 355 10.42 -15.83 4.19
C LEU A 355 11.01 -14.45 3.92
N ARG A 356 11.87 -14.36 2.92
CA ARG A 356 12.42 -13.09 2.45
C ARG A 356 11.51 -12.49 1.39
N VAL A 357 10.87 -11.38 1.73
CA VAL A 357 9.95 -10.64 0.86
C VAL A 357 10.16 -9.13 1.03
N GLU A 358 9.77 -8.36 0.03
CA GLU A 358 9.68 -6.89 0.09
C GLU A 358 8.49 -6.40 -0.75
N GLY A 359 8.02 -5.18 -0.49
CA GLY A 359 6.99 -4.58 -1.33
C GLY A 359 7.56 -3.92 -2.59
N VAL A 360 6.73 -3.85 -3.62
CA VAL A 360 7.01 -3.16 -4.89
C VAL A 360 5.78 -2.33 -5.24
N GLY A 361 5.96 -1.02 -5.32
CA GLY A 361 4.91 -0.10 -5.76
C GLY A 361 4.99 0.15 -7.25
N GLY A 362 3.84 0.39 -7.86
CA GLY A 362 3.73 0.62 -9.30
C GLY A 362 2.31 1.00 -9.68
N VAL A 363 1.88 0.55 -10.85
CA VAL A 363 0.55 0.77 -11.39
C VAL A 363 -0.03 -0.55 -11.87
N ALA A 364 -1.27 -0.84 -11.51
CA ALA A 364 -2.05 -1.97 -12.00
C ALA A 364 -3.39 -1.46 -12.55
N ASP A 365 -3.77 -1.88 -13.76
CA ASP A 365 -4.97 -1.39 -14.46
C ASP A 365 -5.12 0.15 -14.47
N GLY A 366 -3.99 0.87 -14.55
CA GLY A 366 -3.98 2.34 -14.61
C GLY A 366 -4.19 3.06 -13.27
N VAL A 367 -4.25 2.32 -12.16
CA VAL A 367 -4.32 2.83 -10.79
C VAL A 367 -3.03 2.52 -10.05
N ASP A 368 -2.58 3.44 -9.21
CA ASP A 368 -1.45 3.18 -8.32
C ASP A 368 -1.73 1.92 -7.50
N HIS A 369 -0.72 1.09 -7.30
CA HIS A 369 -0.87 -0.22 -6.65
C HIS A 369 0.42 -0.64 -5.97
N ILE A 370 0.34 -1.62 -5.07
CA ILE A 370 1.50 -2.22 -4.40
C ILE A 370 1.26 -3.70 -4.19
N TRP A 371 2.32 -4.50 -4.39
CA TRP A 371 2.31 -5.95 -4.23
C TRP A 371 3.64 -6.43 -3.65
N THR A 372 3.78 -7.74 -3.45
CA THR A 372 4.96 -8.36 -2.85
C THR A 372 5.91 -8.93 -3.90
N ARG A 373 7.21 -8.75 -3.71
CA ARG A 373 8.27 -9.50 -4.41
C ARG A 373 8.85 -10.58 -3.48
N ALA A 374 8.83 -11.81 -3.96
CA ALA A 374 9.28 -13.00 -3.24
C ALA A 374 10.75 -13.32 -3.52
N LEU A 375 11.64 -12.88 -2.62
CA LEU A 375 13.10 -13.04 -2.78
C LEU A 375 13.59 -14.48 -2.54
N PHE A 376 12.75 -15.35 -1.99
CA PHE A 376 13.06 -16.77 -1.77
C PHE A 376 12.89 -17.63 -3.03
N ALA A 377 12.21 -17.13 -4.07
CA ALA A 377 11.88 -17.88 -5.28
C ALA A 377 12.63 -17.40 -6.53
N GLY A 378 13.63 -16.52 -6.35
CA GLY A 378 14.38 -15.87 -7.44
C GLY A 378 14.09 -14.37 -7.50
N ASP A 379 14.92 -13.62 -8.23
CA ASP A 379 14.91 -12.15 -8.19
C ASP A 379 13.71 -11.48 -8.90
N ASN A 380 12.81 -12.27 -9.51
CA ASN A 380 11.71 -11.77 -10.36
C ASN A 380 10.37 -12.51 -10.13
N MET A 381 10.11 -12.92 -8.89
CA MET A 381 8.86 -13.60 -8.51
C MET A 381 7.98 -12.67 -7.67
N TYR A 382 6.68 -12.62 -7.96
CA TYR A 382 5.75 -11.65 -7.39
C TYR A 382 4.47 -12.29 -6.88
N ILE A 383 3.88 -11.66 -5.87
CA ILE A 383 2.66 -12.10 -5.19
C ILE A 383 1.78 -10.86 -4.97
N ASP A 384 0.60 -10.85 -5.58
CA ASP A 384 -0.42 -9.83 -5.34
C ASP A 384 -1.58 -10.45 -4.56
N ALA A 385 -1.61 -10.19 -3.24
CA ALA A 385 -2.66 -10.67 -2.36
C ALA A 385 -3.99 -9.91 -2.57
N THR A 386 -3.95 -8.69 -3.09
CA THR A 386 -5.15 -7.89 -3.37
C THR A 386 -5.89 -8.42 -4.58
N TRP A 387 -5.16 -8.76 -5.65
CA TRP A 387 -5.79 -9.39 -6.82
C TRP A 387 -6.00 -10.90 -6.64
N GLY A 388 -5.42 -11.45 -5.56
CA GLY A 388 -5.77 -12.76 -5.02
C GLY A 388 -7.13 -12.80 -4.34
N ASP A 389 -7.56 -11.68 -3.76
CA ASP A 389 -8.91 -11.47 -3.28
C ASP A 389 -9.84 -11.29 -4.49
N SER A 390 -10.62 -12.33 -4.79
CA SER A 390 -11.46 -12.34 -5.99
C SER A 390 -12.49 -11.23 -5.89
N TYR A 391 -12.40 -10.25 -6.81
CA TYR A 391 -13.18 -9.01 -6.93
C TYR A 391 -14.72 -9.13 -6.89
N ALA A 392 -15.28 -10.33 -6.68
CA ALA A 392 -16.71 -10.60 -6.79
C ALA A 392 -17.18 -11.72 -5.85
N ASN A 393 -17.33 -11.42 -4.55
CA ASN A 393 -18.19 -12.18 -3.60
C ASN A 393 -18.10 -13.71 -3.72
N SER A 394 -16.91 -14.24 -4.02
CA SER A 394 -16.72 -15.66 -4.17
C SER A 394 -15.77 -16.07 -3.05
N ASP A 395 -16.14 -17.10 -2.29
CA ASP A 395 -15.30 -17.72 -1.27
C ASP A 395 -14.04 -18.38 -1.89
N GLN A 396 -13.60 -17.96 -3.07
CA GLN A 396 -12.53 -18.54 -3.86
C GLN A 396 -11.35 -17.58 -3.96
N VAL A 397 -10.21 -18.07 -3.53
CA VAL A 397 -8.92 -17.41 -3.70
C VAL A 397 -8.54 -17.44 -5.19
N ASN A 398 -8.17 -16.29 -5.75
CA ASN A 398 -7.56 -16.21 -7.07
C ASN A 398 -6.05 -16.45 -6.97
N TYR A 399 -5.54 -17.45 -7.68
CA TYR A 399 -4.12 -17.79 -7.67
C TYR A 399 -3.36 -17.28 -8.89
N ASP A 400 -4.02 -16.55 -9.80
CA ASP A 400 -3.40 -16.05 -11.05
C ASP A 400 -2.27 -15.06 -10.78
N TYR A 401 -2.21 -14.48 -9.57
CA TYR A 401 -1.15 -13.56 -9.13
C TYR A 401 -0.35 -14.09 -7.94
N PHE A 402 -0.45 -15.39 -7.64
CA PHE A 402 0.36 -16.04 -6.62
C PHE A 402 1.67 -16.59 -7.20
N LEU A 403 2.78 -15.98 -6.80
CA LEU A 403 4.14 -16.40 -7.14
C LEU A 403 4.34 -16.54 -8.64
N VAL A 404 4.01 -15.47 -9.36
CA VAL A 404 4.16 -15.35 -10.81
C VAL A 404 5.49 -14.71 -11.16
N ASP A 405 6.02 -15.01 -12.35
CA ASP A 405 7.18 -14.31 -12.87
C ASP A 405 6.83 -12.88 -13.33
N GLY A 406 7.85 -12.03 -13.45
CA GLY A 406 7.66 -10.65 -13.87
C GLY A 406 7.10 -10.48 -15.28
N ASP A 407 7.30 -11.41 -16.21
CA ASP A 407 6.73 -11.28 -17.57
C ASP A 407 5.21 -11.49 -17.53
N VAL A 408 4.74 -12.43 -16.72
CA VAL A 408 3.31 -12.64 -16.44
C VAL A 408 2.71 -11.43 -15.72
N LEU A 409 3.35 -10.95 -14.66
CA LEU A 409 2.85 -9.80 -13.91
C LEU A 409 2.80 -8.54 -14.79
N ALA A 410 3.77 -8.34 -15.67
CA ALA A 410 3.85 -7.20 -16.59
C ALA A 410 2.71 -7.12 -17.62
N THR A 411 1.87 -8.15 -17.73
CA THR A 411 0.68 -8.11 -18.59
C THR A 411 -0.41 -7.18 -18.06
N SER A 412 -0.43 -6.92 -16.75
CA SER A 412 -1.41 -6.05 -16.07
C SER A 412 -0.80 -5.02 -15.12
N HIS A 413 0.47 -5.21 -14.71
CA HIS A 413 1.18 -4.32 -13.80
C HIS A 413 2.40 -3.66 -14.45
N THR A 414 2.80 -2.49 -13.93
CA THR A 414 4.05 -1.79 -14.31
C THR A 414 4.73 -1.22 -13.08
N TRP A 415 6.06 -1.34 -12.97
CA TRP A 415 6.85 -0.91 -11.80
C TRP A 415 8.28 -0.52 -12.16
#